data_AF-A0A7D5MFV3-F1
#
_entry.id   AF-A0A7D5MFV3-F1
#
_cell.length_a   1.000
_cell.length_b   1.000
_cell.length_c   1.000
_cell.angle_alpha   90.00
_cell.angle_beta   90.00
_cell.angle_gamma   90.00
#
_symmetry.space_group_name_H-M   'P 1'
#
loop_
_entity.id
_entity.type
_entity.pdbx_description
1 polymer ?
#
loop_
_entity_poly.entity_id
_entity_poly.type
_entity_poly.pdbx_seq_one_letter_code
_entity_poly.pdbx_strand_id
1 'polypeptide(L)'
;MNEFKIELKWGLLFSLVTILWMGGEKIIGLHQTYSNLQFLIGIPYFLIFLIGMMDKKRRYYHGKISFKEGIRFGLVLSLIVALLTPIVQYIVFNYVSPDYLPNMIKYMVDNGRMDQASADSFFL
;
A
#
# COMPACT_ATOMS: atom_id res chain seq x y z
N MET A 1 9.80 3.40 -24.57
CA MET A 1 9.08 4.34 -23.68
C MET A 1 7.59 4.03 -23.47
N ASN A 2 6.97 3.09 -24.21
CA ASN A 2 5.55 2.74 -24.00
C ASN A 2 5.32 1.67 -22.92
N GLU A 3 6.24 0.72 -22.75
CA GLU A 3 6.11 -0.36 -21.76
C GLU A 3 5.91 0.16 -20.34
N PHE A 4 6.76 1.11 -19.90
CA PHE A 4 6.75 1.69 -18.55
C PHE A 4 5.43 2.39 -18.17
N LYS A 5 4.63 2.77 -19.17
CA LYS A 5 3.32 3.40 -18.92
C LYS A 5 2.35 2.43 -18.22
N ILE A 6 2.51 1.12 -18.43
CA ILE A 6 1.67 0.12 -17.74
C ILE A 6 2.05 0.09 -16.26
N GLU A 7 3.32 -0.07 -15.92
CA GLU A 7 3.74 -0.12 -14.52
C GLU A 7 3.40 1.17 -13.79
N LEU A 8 3.55 2.33 -14.43
CA LEU A 8 3.15 3.60 -13.85
C LEU A 8 1.63 3.67 -13.58
N LYS A 9 0.81 3.28 -14.57
CA LYS A 9 -0.66 3.22 -14.42
C LYS A 9 -1.05 2.33 -13.23
N TRP A 10 -0.48 1.13 -13.14
CA TRP A 10 -0.82 0.18 -12.07
C TRP A 10 -0.24 0.59 -10.72
N GLY A 11 0.93 1.25 -10.69
CA GLY A 11 1.49 1.85 -9.48
C GLY A 11 0.62 2.98 -8.93
N LEU A 12 0.11 3.87 -9.80
CA LEU A 12 -0.82 4.92 -9.39
C LEU A 12 -2.15 4.35 -8.88
N LEU A 13 -2.68 3.30 -9.53
CA LEU A 13 -3.88 2.62 -9.05
C LEU A 13 -3.65 1.95 -7.69
N PHE A 14 -2.49 1.31 -7.49
CA PHE A 14 -2.08 0.75 -6.20
C PHE A 14 -2.13 1.82 -5.11
N SER A 15 -1.48 2.97 -5.35
CA SER A 15 -1.47 4.10 -4.44
C SER A 15 -2.87 4.62 -4.11
N LEU A 16 -3.75 4.74 -5.12
CA LEU A 16 -5.13 5.16 -4.92
C LEU A 16 -5.91 4.16 -4.05
N VAL A 17 -5.77 2.87 -4.33
CA VAL A 17 -6.42 1.80 -3.54
C VAL A 17 -5.93 1.80 -2.10
N THR A 18 -4.63 2.02 -1.85
CA THR A 18 -4.09 2.19 -0.49
C THR A 18 -4.78 3.34 0.24
N ILE A 19 -4.89 4.51 -0.39
CA ILE A 19 -5.53 5.69 0.22
C ILE A 19 -7.00 5.42 0.54
N LEU A 20 -7.74 4.83 -0.40
CA LEU A 20 -9.14 4.48 -0.21
C LEU A 20 -9.33 3.43 0.90
N TRP A 21 -8.43 2.44 0.97
CA TRP A 21 -8.46 1.42 2.00
C TRP A 21 -8.26 2.03 3.39
N MET A 22 -7.22 2.85 3.57
CA MET A 22 -6.95 3.55 4.84
C MET A 22 -8.14 4.45 5.25
N GLY A 23 -8.80 5.09 4.29
CA GLY A 23 -10.02 5.86 4.54
C GLY A 23 -11.20 4.97 4.99
N GLY A 24 -11.39 3.83 4.32
CA GLY A 24 -12.41 2.84 4.68
C GLY A 24 -12.20 2.26 6.07
N GLU A 25 -10.97 1.89 6.42
CA GLU A 25 -10.62 1.39 7.75
C GLU A 25 -10.92 2.40 8.85
N LYS A 26 -10.61 3.68 8.61
CA LYS A 26 -10.96 4.77 9.53
C LYS A 26 -12.47 4.85 9.74
N ILE A 27 -13.26 4.82 8.66
CA ILE A 27 -14.74 4.93 8.72
C ILE A 27 -15.35 3.76 9.50
N ILE A 28 -14.80 2.55 9.34
CA ILE A 28 -15.27 1.34 10.05
C ILE A 28 -14.77 1.32 11.51
N GLY A 29 -13.85 2.21 11.90
CA GLY A 29 -13.30 2.28 13.26
C GLY A 29 -12.14 1.30 13.50
N LEU A 30 -11.59 0.68 12.46
CA LEU A 30 -10.49 -0.30 12.57
C LEU A 30 -9.18 0.33 13.07
N HIS A 31 -9.05 1.66 13.00
CA HIS A 31 -7.91 2.40 13.54
C HIS A 31 -7.93 2.57 15.07
N GLN A 32 -9.00 2.15 15.77
CA GLN A 32 -9.11 2.25 17.22
C GLN A 32 -8.87 0.91 17.91
N THR A 33 -9.43 -0.17 17.35
CA THR A 33 -9.39 -1.51 17.97
C THR A 33 -8.25 -2.39 17.44
N TYR A 34 -7.50 -1.94 16.42
CA TYR A 34 -6.41 -2.67 15.75
C TYR A 34 -6.70 -4.17 15.57
N SER A 35 -7.42 -4.49 14.50
CA SER A 35 -7.81 -5.87 14.17
C SER A 35 -6.95 -6.44 13.04
N ASN A 36 -6.78 -7.76 13.03
CA ASN A 36 -6.16 -8.50 11.92
C ASN A 36 -6.89 -8.29 10.58
N LEU A 37 -8.10 -7.72 10.57
CA LEU A 37 -8.79 -7.30 9.35
C LEU A 37 -7.97 -6.32 8.50
N GLN A 38 -7.03 -5.58 9.09
CA GLN A 38 -6.15 -4.66 8.36
C GLN A 38 -5.27 -5.38 7.33
N PHE A 39 -4.90 -6.64 7.60
CA PHE A 39 -4.12 -7.45 6.67
C PHE A 39 -4.87 -7.82 5.39
N LEU A 40 -6.21 -7.63 5.34
CA LEU A 40 -7.00 -7.89 4.15
C LEU A 40 -6.66 -6.97 2.97
N ILE A 41 -5.95 -5.85 3.21
CA ILE A 41 -5.39 -5.01 2.14
C ILE A 41 -4.42 -5.78 1.22
N GLY A 42 -3.86 -6.90 1.68
CA GLY A 42 -3.05 -7.78 0.85
C GLY A 42 -3.81 -8.36 -0.35
N ILE A 43 -5.13 -8.55 -0.22
CA ILE A 43 -5.98 -9.08 -1.30
C ILE A 43 -6.04 -8.11 -2.50
N PRO A 44 -6.44 -6.83 -2.35
CA PRO A 44 -6.42 -5.89 -3.47
C PRO A 44 -5.00 -5.67 -4.03
N TYR A 45 -3.97 -5.69 -3.19
CA TYR A 45 -2.58 -5.60 -3.66
C TYR A 45 -2.21 -6.77 -4.59
N PHE A 46 -2.51 -8.00 -4.17
CA PHE A 46 -2.28 -9.17 -4.99
C PHE A 46 -3.04 -9.11 -6.33
N LEU A 47 -4.31 -8.69 -6.29
CA LEU A 47 -5.13 -8.53 -7.50
C LEU A 47 -4.56 -7.48 -8.45
N ILE A 48 -4.08 -6.35 -7.94
CA ILE A 48 -3.45 -5.29 -8.76
C ILE A 48 -2.20 -5.82 -9.47
N PHE A 49 -1.35 -6.56 -8.76
CA PHE A 49 -0.16 -7.18 -9.35
C PHE A 49 -0.53 -8.21 -10.43
N LEU A 50 -1.50 -9.09 -10.15
CA LEU A 50 -1.97 -10.08 -11.12
C LEU A 50 -2.57 -9.45 -12.37
N ILE A 51 -3.53 -8.54 -12.20
CA ILE A 51 -4.22 -7.91 -13.32
C ILE A 51 -3.25 -7.01 -14.10
N GLY A 52 -2.33 -6.31 -13.42
CA GLY A 52 -1.30 -5.52 -14.08
C GLY A 52 -0.35 -6.36 -14.93
N MET A 53 0.07 -7.52 -14.42
CA MET A 53 0.89 -8.47 -15.18
C MET A 53 0.11 -9.02 -16.39
N MET A 54 -1.18 -9.35 -16.22
CA MET A 54 -2.04 -9.81 -17.31
C MET A 54 -2.25 -8.73 -18.39
N ASP A 55 -2.40 -7.46 -17.99
CA ASP A 55 -2.51 -6.31 -18.89
C ASP A 55 -1.22 -6.15 -19.71
N LYS A 56 -0.05 -6.26 -19.07
CA LYS A 56 1.25 -6.22 -19.76
C LYS A 56 1.42 -7.41 -20.71
N LYS A 57 1.10 -8.62 -20.27
CA LYS A 57 1.13 -9.85 -21.08
C LYS A 57 0.31 -9.71 -22.36
N ARG A 58 -0.89 -9.14 -22.29
CA ARG A 58 -1.78 -8.97 -23.45
C ARG A 58 -1.28 -7.89 -24.41
N ARG A 59 -0.78 -6.76 -23.90
CA ARG A 59 -0.43 -5.59 -24.74
C ARG A 59 0.97 -5.62 -25.33
N TYR A 60 1.95 -6.23 -24.65
CA TYR A 60 3.36 -6.16 -25.03
C TYR A 60 3.99 -7.51 -25.37
N TYR A 61 3.48 -8.59 -24.80
CA TYR A 61 4.06 -9.92 -25.00
C TYR A 61 3.17 -10.87 -25.80
N HIS A 62 2.22 -10.33 -26.58
CA HIS A 62 1.33 -11.10 -27.47
C HIS A 62 0.69 -12.34 -26.80
N GLY A 63 0.36 -12.24 -25.50
CA GLY A 63 -0.28 -13.32 -24.76
C GLY A 63 0.67 -14.39 -24.20
N LYS A 64 2.00 -14.24 -24.31
CA LYS A 64 2.99 -15.14 -23.70
C LYS A 64 3.98 -14.34 -22.87
N ILE A 65 4.07 -14.61 -21.56
CA ILE A 65 5.06 -13.94 -20.69
C ILE A 65 6.05 -15.00 -20.21
N SER A 66 7.33 -14.74 -20.39
CA SER A 66 8.40 -15.55 -19.81
C SER A 66 8.57 -15.24 -18.32
N PHE A 67 9.20 -16.17 -17.60
CA PHE A 67 9.49 -15.97 -16.16
C PHE A 67 10.34 -14.71 -15.92
N LYS A 68 11.35 -14.45 -16.77
CA LYS A 68 12.21 -13.26 -16.69
C LYS A 68 11.41 -11.96 -16.88
N GLU A 69 10.47 -11.94 -17.82
CA GLU A 69 9.61 -10.78 -18.08
C GLU A 69 8.61 -10.53 -16.94
N GLY A 70 8.11 -11.60 -16.31
CA GLY A 70 7.28 -11.52 -15.11
C GLY A 70 8.02 -10.92 -13.92
N ILE A 71 9.24 -11.40 -13.64
CA ILE A 71 10.10 -10.82 -12.59
C ILE A 71 10.39 -9.35 -12.89
N ARG A 72 10.75 -9.03 -14.14
CA ARG A 72 11.03 -7.64 -14.54
C ARG A 72 9.83 -6.73 -14.30
N PHE A 73 8.63 -7.16 -14.64
CA PHE A 73 7.41 -6.42 -14.35
C PHE A 73 7.22 -6.18 -12.84
N GLY A 74 7.35 -7.24 -12.04
CA GLY A 74 7.21 -7.16 -10.59
C GLY A 74 8.21 -6.20 -9.95
N LEU A 75 9.48 -6.25 -10.37
CA LEU A 75 10.54 -5.36 -9.87
C LEU A 75 10.27 -3.89 -10.24
N VAL A 76 9.91 -3.62 -11.50
CA VAL A 76 9.64 -2.24 -11.95
C VAL A 76 8.40 -1.68 -11.26
N LEU A 77 7.33 -2.46 -11.16
CA LEU A 77 6.11 -2.02 -10.45
C LEU A 77 6.41 -1.76 -8.97
N SER A 78 7.16 -2.64 -8.31
CA SER A 78 7.55 -2.46 -6.90
C SER A 78 8.38 -1.19 -6.69
N LEU A 79 9.31 -0.89 -7.60
CA LEU A 79 10.09 0.33 -7.54
C LEU A 79 9.21 1.59 -7.67
N ILE A 80 8.24 1.58 -8.61
CA ILE A 80 7.29 2.69 -8.76
C ILE A 80 6.46 2.87 -7.50
N VAL A 81 5.91 1.78 -6.95
CA VAL A 81 5.13 1.82 -5.71
C VAL A 81 5.97 2.37 -4.56
N ALA A 82 7.20 1.88 -4.38
CA ALA A 82 8.12 2.35 -3.34
C ALA A 82 8.41 3.86 -3.45
N LEU A 83 8.56 4.39 -4.66
CA LEU A 83 8.74 5.83 -4.90
C LEU A 83 7.46 6.65 -4.60
N LEU A 84 6.28 6.06 -4.82
CA LEU A 84 5.00 6.70 -4.50
C LEU A 84 4.63 6.60 -3.02
N THR A 85 5.18 5.61 -2.30
CA THR A 85 4.84 5.33 -0.90
C THR A 85 4.97 6.55 0.03
N PRO A 86 6.05 7.35 0.00
CA PRO A 86 6.15 8.54 0.86
C PRO A 86 5.03 9.56 0.61
N ILE A 87 4.62 9.74 -0.66
CA ILE A 87 3.53 10.64 -1.03
C ILE A 87 2.20 10.11 -0.51
N VAL A 88 1.95 8.80 -0.70
CA VAL A 88 0.74 8.14 -0.20
C VAL A 88 0.67 8.23 1.32
N GLN A 89 1.75 7.93 2.03
CA GLN A 89 1.81 8.02 3.50
C GLN A 89 1.58 9.45 3.98
N TYR A 90 2.20 10.44 3.33
CA TYR A 90 1.95 11.84 3.63
C TYR A 90 0.46 12.20 3.50
N ILE A 91 -0.18 11.78 2.40
CA ILE A 91 -1.63 12.02 2.20
C ILE A 91 -2.45 11.34 3.29
N VAL A 92 -2.12 10.09 3.61
CA VAL A 92 -2.86 9.30 4.59
C VAL A 92 -2.76 9.93 5.99
N PHE A 93 -1.55 10.26 6.43
CA PHE A 93 -1.33 10.77 7.78
C PHE A 93 -1.74 12.24 7.96
N ASN A 94 -1.85 13.03 6.89
CA ASN A 94 -2.25 14.45 7.04
C ASN A 94 -3.73 14.69 6.71
N TYR A 95 -4.31 13.94 5.77
CA TYR A 95 -5.65 14.24 5.25
C TYR A 95 -6.66 13.11 5.45
N VAL A 96 -6.23 11.85 5.35
CA VAL A 96 -7.17 10.71 5.42
C VAL A 96 -7.44 10.33 6.87
N SER A 97 -6.38 10.07 7.63
CA SER A 97 -6.43 9.61 9.01
C SER A 97 -5.34 10.27 9.86
N PRO A 98 -5.51 11.58 10.19
CA PRO A 98 -4.57 12.30 11.05
C PRO A 98 -4.39 11.65 12.42
N ASP A 99 -5.45 11.02 12.94
CA ASP A 99 -5.41 10.35 14.23
C ASP A 99 -4.78 8.94 14.18
N TYR A 100 -4.29 8.49 13.02
CA TYR A 100 -3.75 7.12 12.88
C TYR A 100 -2.54 6.87 13.79
N LEU A 101 -1.54 7.76 13.76
CA LEU A 101 -0.33 7.63 14.59
C LEU A 101 -0.65 7.80 16.09
N PRO A 102 -1.42 8.83 16.52
CA PRO A 102 -1.86 8.93 17.91
C PRO A 102 -2.62 7.71 18.44
N ASN A 103 -3.55 7.17 17.65
CA ASN A 103 -4.30 5.96 18.04
C ASN A 103 -3.37 4.75 18.17
N MET A 104 -2.35 4.66 17.32
CA MET A 104 -1.38 3.57 17.35
C MET A 104 -0.48 3.66 18.57
N ILE A 105 0.04 4.85 18.87
CA ILE A 105 0.84 5.12 20.08
C ILE A 105 0.04 4.70 21.31
N LYS A 106 -1.21 5.21 21.42
CA LYS A 106 -2.10 4.87 22.52
C LYS A 106 -2.31 3.36 22.63
N TYR A 107 -2.62 2.67 21.53
CA TYR A 107 -2.82 1.23 21.53
C TYR A 107 -1.56 0.47 21.99
N MET A 108 -0.37 0.86 21.52
CA MET A 108 0.89 0.21 21.88
C MET A 108 1.22 0.40 23.36
N VAL A 109 0.97 1.59 23.92
CA VAL A 109 1.18 1.90 25.34
C VAL A 109 0.16 1.19 26.22
N ASP A 110 -1.14 1.29 25.88
CA ASP A 110 -2.24 0.69 26.64
C ASP A 110 -2.12 -0.85 26.72
N ASN A 111 -1.53 -1.48 25.68
CA ASN A 111 -1.28 -2.92 25.65
C ASN A 111 0.12 -3.32 26.15
N GLY A 112 0.88 -2.39 26.74
CA GLY A 112 2.21 -2.65 27.32
C GLY A 112 3.27 -3.10 26.31
N ARG A 113 3.09 -2.79 25.02
CA ARG A 113 4.04 -3.15 23.95
C ARG A 113 5.24 -2.20 23.90
N MET A 114 5.05 -0.95 24.31
CA MET A 114 6.07 0.10 24.39
C MET A 114 5.73 1.05 25.55
N ASP A 115 6.73 1.71 26.13
CA ASP A 115 6.50 2.89 26.96
C ASP A 115 6.23 4.14 26.09
N GLN A 116 5.67 5.18 26.70
CA GLN A 116 5.28 6.41 26.01
C GLN A 116 6.45 7.07 25.29
N ALA A 117 7.62 7.17 25.95
CA ALA A 117 8.79 7.84 25.38
C ALA A 117 9.33 7.09 24.15
N SER A 118 9.35 5.76 24.21
CA SER A 118 9.76 4.91 23.10
C SER A 118 8.78 4.99 21.94
N ALA A 119 7.48 4.99 22.23
CA ALA A 119 6.44 5.10 21.21
C ALA A 119 6.49 6.46 20.49
N ASP A 120 6.63 7.56 21.23
CA ASP A 120 6.75 8.90 20.64
C ASP A 120 7.99 8.99 19.75
N SER A 121 9.15 8.51 20.20
CA SER A 121 10.39 8.55 19.40
C SER A 121 10.36 7.73 18.10
N PHE A 122 9.50 6.70 18.04
CA PHE A 122 9.38 5.82 16.89
C PHE A 122 8.38 6.33 15.85
N PHE A 123 7.33 7.04 16.30
CA PHE A 123 6.21 7.45 15.46
C PHE A 123 6.12 8.96 15.20
N LEU A 124 6.80 9.81 15.97
CA LEU A 124 6.84 11.29 15.85
C LEU A 124 8.25 11.81 15.57
#